data_AF-A0A6M3KKR1-F1
#
_entry.id   AF-A0A6M3KKR1-F1
#
_cell.length_a   1.000
_cell.length_b   1.000
_cell.length_c   1.000
_cell.angle_alpha   90.00
_cell.angle_beta   90.00
_cell.angle_gamma   90.00
#
_symmetry.space_group_name_H-M   'P 1'
#
loop_
_entity.id
_entity.type
_entity.pdbx_description
1 polymer ?
#
loop_
_entity_poly.entity_id
_entity_poly.type
_entity_poly.pdbx_seq_one_letter_code
_entity_poly.pdbx_strand_id
1 'polypeptide(L)'
;MGIRIKCDLPAFPDTFVEFRDRPWKFGDRRRTLEAGGDAAALEIILPYVVEWNVKDCGGNPVDAKAGVDMLDDVEDGVVIWLIRAWFEARLKATQLPPN
;
A
#
# COMPACT_ATOMS: atom_id res chain seq x y z
N MET A 1 1.86 4.51 -15.79
CA MET A 1 1.18 3.20 -15.73
C MET A 1 1.33 2.67 -14.31
N GLY A 2 0.27 2.30 -13.59
CA GLY A 2 0.40 1.88 -12.20
C GLY A 2 1.01 0.49 -12.02
N ILE A 3 1.53 0.21 -10.83
CA ILE A 3 2.03 -1.10 -10.40
C ILE A 3 1.00 -1.70 -9.44
N ARG A 4 0.22 -2.65 -9.95
CA ARG A 4 -0.82 -3.34 -9.18
C ARG A 4 -0.27 -4.55 -8.43
N ILE A 5 -0.58 -4.62 -7.14
CA ILE A 5 -0.27 -5.74 -6.24
C ILE A 5 -1.59 -6.31 -5.72
N LYS A 6 -1.78 -7.62 -5.88
CA LYS A 6 -2.96 -8.33 -5.36
C LYS A 6 -2.66 -8.88 -3.96
N CYS A 7 -3.67 -8.93 -3.11
CA CYS A 7 -3.56 -9.51 -1.78
C CYS A 7 -3.30 -11.01 -1.87
N ASP A 8 -2.31 -11.49 -1.11
CA ASP A 8 -1.94 -12.91 -1.03
C ASP A 8 -2.70 -13.64 0.09
N LEU A 9 -3.49 -12.93 0.88
CA LEU A 9 -4.29 -13.48 1.97
C LEU A 9 -5.57 -14.15 1.44
N PRO A 10 -5.79 -15.45 1.69
CA PRO A 10 -6.95 -16.18 1.15
C PRO A 10 -8.32 -15.62 1.56
N ALA A 11 -8.41 -14.96 2.72
CA ALA A 11 -9.63 -14.34 3.21
C ALA A 11 -10.02 -13.06 2.43
N PHE A 12 -9.09 -12.48 1.65
CA PHE A 12 -9.24 -11.21 0.97
C PHE A 12 -8.92 -11.31 -0.54
N PRO A 13 -9.58 -12.21 -1.29
CA PRO A 13 -9.18 -12.57 -2.66
C PRO A 13 -9.34 -11.44 -3.68
N ASP A 14 -10.25 -10.51 -3.42
CA ASP A 14 -10.51 -9.36 -4.31
C ASP A 14 -9.69 -8.13 -3.93
N THR A 15 -8.94 -8.17 -2.82
CA THR A 15 -8.20 -7.03 -2.33
C THR A 15 -6.97 -6.75 -3.19
N PHE A 16 -6.76 -5.50 -3.58
CA PHE A 16 -5.59 -5.07 -4.32
C PHE A 16 -5.23 -3.62 -4.02
N VAL A 17 -3.98 -3.24 -4.31
CA VAL A 17 -3.51 -1.86 -4.28
C VAL A 17 -2.71 -1.59 -5.54
N GLU A 18 -2.90 -0.42 -6.13
CA GLU A 18 -2.13 0.07 -7.25
C GLU A 18 -1.33 1.29 -6.82
N PHE A 19 -0.02 1.23 -7.04
CA PHE A 19 0.90 2.33 -6.77
C PHE A 19 1.30 3.02 -8.06
N ARG A 20 1.63 4.31 -8.00
CA ARG A 20 2.24 5.05 -9.12
C ARG A 20 3.58 4.40 -9.54
N ASP A 21 3.90 4.42 -10.84
CA ASP A 21 5.15 3.87 -11.38
C ASP A 21 6.39 4.68 -10.98
N ARG A 22 6.34 6.01 -11.06
CA ARG A 22 7.47 6.92 -10.75
C ARG A 22 6.96 8.30 -10.30
N PRO A 23 7.83 9.14 -9.69
CA PRO A 23 9.15 8.82 -9.11
C PRO A 23 9.08 8.23 -7.69
N TRP A 24 10.01 7.34 -7.33
CA TRP A 24 10.15 6.79 -5.97
C TRP A 24 11.35 7.38 -5.25
N LYS A 25 11.13 8.05 -4.10
CA LYS A 25 12.26 8.63 -3.33
C LYS A 25 12.94 7.53 -2.52
N PHE A 26 14.26 7.38 -2.65
CA PHE A 26 15.03 6.42 -1.84
C PHE A 26 14.83 6.66 -0.34
N GLY A 27 14.81 7.92 0.09
CA GLY A 27 14.59 8.31 1.48
C GLY A 27 13.31 7.73 2.10
N ASP A 28 12.24 7.59 1.31
CA ASP A 28 10.98 7.02 1.80
C ASP A 28 11.13 5.54 2.18
N ARG A 29 11.97 4.77 1.45
CA ARG A 29 12.26 3.37 1.80
C ARG A 29 12.87 3.27 3.20
N ARG A 30 13.83 4.14 3.48
CA ARG A 30 14.49 4.19 4.79
C ARG A 30 13.50 4.61 5.88
N ARG A 31 12.73 5.68 5.66
CA ARG A 31 11.73 6.16 6.61
C ARG A 31 10.67 5.12 6.94
N THR A 32 10.19 4.35 5.96
CA THR A 32 9.23 3.26 6.20
C THR A 32 9.84 2.14 7.03
N LEU A 33 11.12 1.77 6.80
CA LEU A 33 11.80 0.73 7.59
C LEU A 33 12.13 1.18 9.02
N GLU A 34 12.37 2.48 9.22
CA GLU A 34 12.64 3.10 10.52
C GLU A 34 11.36 3.55 11.23
N ALA A 35 10.18 3.37 10.62
CA ALA A 35 8.91 3.74 11.22
C ALA A 35 8.69 2.88 12.47
N GLY A 36 8.35 3.53 13.59
CA GLY A 36 8.10 2.85 14.86
C GLY A 36 6.78 2.09 14.93
N GLY A 37 5.97 2.10 13.86
CA GLY A 37 4.69 1.43 13.77
C GLY A 37 4.01 1.62 12.41
N ASP A 38 2.94 0.85 12.18
CA ASP A 38 2.27 0.75 10.89
C ASP A 38 1.64 2.06 10.44
N ALA A 39 1.04 2.83 11.35
CA ALA A 39 0.46 4.14 11.03
C ALA A 39 1.51 5.08 10.41
N ALA A 40 2.68 5.22 11.03
CA ALA A 40 3.77 6.06 10.51
C ALA A 40 4.34 5.55 9.19
N ALA A 41 4.38 4.24 8.98
CA ALA A 41 4.76 3.64 7.71
C ALA A 41 3.72 3.98 6.61
N LEU A 42 2.43 3.86 6.94
CA LEU A 42 1.31 4.10 6.03
C LEU A 42 1.20 5.57 5.61
N GLU A 43 1.48 6.53 6.49
CA GLU A 43 1.56 7.96 6.12
C GLU A 43 2.55 8.23 4.97
N ILE A 44 3.62 7.44 4.90
CA ILE A 44 4.63 7.53 3.82
C ILE A 44 4.14 6.82 2.55
N ILE A 45 3.38 5.74 2.71
CA ILE A 45 2.98 4.82 1.65
C ILE A 45 1.73 5.31 0.91
N LEU A 46 0.69 5.75 1.60
CA LEU A 46 -0.60 6.13 1.02
C LEU A 46 -0.48 7.19 -0.10
N PRO A 47 0.43 8.19 -0.05
CA PRO A 47 0.65 9.11 -1.17
C PRO A 47 1.13 8.47 -2.48
N TYR A 48 1.54 7.20 -2.46
CA TYR A 48 1.89 6.43 -3.65
C TYR A 48 0.70 5.71 -4.27
N VAL A 49 -0.40 5.53 -3.54
CA VAL A 49 -1.58 4.80 -3.98
C VAL A 49 -2.33 5.65 -5.01
N VAL A 50 -2.64 5.03 -6.16
CA VAL A 50 -3.45 5.65 -7.22
C VAL A 50 -4.87 5.10 -7.24
N GLU A 51 -5.00 3.81 -6.94
CA GLU A 51 -6.26 3.07 -6.90
C GLU A 51 -6.07 1.89 -5.95
N TRP A 52 -7.13 1.43 -5.31
CA TRP A 52 -7.12 0.17 -4.56
C TRP A 52 -8.54 -0.42 -4.47
N ASN A 53 -8.63 -1.66 -4.02
CA ASN A 53 -9.86 -2.25 -3.51
C ASN A 53 -9.50 -2.82 -2.14
N VAL A 54 -9.76 -2.05 -1.10
CA VAL A 54 -9.60 -2.44 0.31
C VAL A 54 -10.97 -2.27 0.96
N LYS A 55 -11.36 -3.22 1.80
CA LYS A 55 -12.61 -3.19 2.54
C LYS A 55 -12.33 -3.16 4.03
N ASP A 56 -13.18 -2.47 4.77
CA ASP A 56 -13.21 -2.51 6.23
C ASP A 56 -13.73 -3.88 6.73
N CYS A 57 -13.69 -4.10 8.04
CA CYS A 57 -14.22 -5.27 8.71
C CYS A 57 -15.74 -5.46 8.51
N GLY A 58 -16.45 -4.39 8.13
CA GLY A 58 -17.87 -4.41 7.75
C GLY A 58 -18.12 -4.76 6.27
N GLY A 59 -17.08 -4.91 5.47
CA GLY A 59 -17.16 -5.18 4.04
C GLY A 59 -17.38 -3.94 3.17
N ASN A 60 -17.31 -2.73 3.73
CA ASN A 60 -17.47 -1.49 2.98
C ASN A 60 -16.13 -1.06 2.35
N PRO A 61 -16.15 -0.46 1.14
CA PRO A 61 -14.95 0.08 0.53
C PRO A 61 -14.31 1.21 1.35
N VAL A 62 -12.98 1.20 1.38
CA VAL A 62 -12.13 2.17 2.08
C VAL A 62 -11.57 3.13 1.01
N ASP A 63 -11.61 4.46 1.20
CA ASP A 63 -11.08 5.48 0.25
C ASP A 63 -9.62 5.94 0.50
N ALA A 64 -8.62 5.44 -0.21
CA ALA A 64 -7.18 5.66 0.06
C ALA A 64 -6.72 7.11 0.29
N LYS A 65 -7.50 8.08 -0.18
CA LYS A 65 -7.19 9.50 -0.06
C LYS A 65 -7.60 10.10 1.29
N ALA A 66 -8.38 9.39 2.10
CA ALA A 66 -8.86 9.89 3.39
C ALA A 66 -7.84 9.76 4.54
N GLY A 67 -6.67 9.15 4.30
CA GLY A 67 -5.55 9.15 5.25
C GLY A 67 -5.37 7.81 5.97
N VAL A 68 -4.68 7.81 7.11
CA VAL A 68 -4.39 6.58 7.86
C VAL A 68 -5.56 6.15 8.75
N ASP A 69 -6.26 7.10 9.37
CA ASP A 69 -7.35 6.84 10.34
C ASP A 69 -8.47 5.94 9.78
N MET A 70 -8.67 5.95 8.47
CA MET A 70 -9.66 5.12 7.81
C MET A 70 -9.29 3.63 7.74
N LEU A 71 -8.04 3.29 8.06
CA LEU A 71 -7.53 1.92 8.14
C LEU A 71 -7.74 1.34 9.54
N ASP A 72 -8.25 2.12 10.50
CA ASP A 72 -8.51 1.66 11.88
C ASP A 72 -9.55 0.54 11.92
N ASP A 73 -10.51 0.55 10.98
CA ASP A 73 -11.54 -0.48 10.83
C ASP A 73 -11.17 -1.54 9.79
N VAL A 74 -9.92 -1.60 9.33
CA VAL A 74 -9.43 -2.63 8.39
C VAL A 74 -8.75 -3.76 9.16
N GLU A 75 -8.98 -5.00 8.70
CA GLU A 75 -8.32 -6.17 9.26
C GLU A 75 -6.79 -6.02 9.28
N ASP A 76 -6.19 -6.27 10.45
CA ASP A 76 -4.76 -6.04 10.73
C ASP A 76 -3.85 -6.72 9.68
N GLY A 77 -4.21 -7.94 9.26
CA GLY A 77 -3.49 -8.66 8.21
C GLY A 77 -3.43 -7.90 6.88
N VAL A 78 -4.50 -7.18 6.52
CA VAL A 78 -4.56 -6.36 5.30
C VAL A 78 -3.70 -5.10 5.47
N VAL A 79 -3.70 -4.48 6.65
CA VAL A 79 -2.83 -3.34 6.97
C VAL A 79 -1.35 -3.70 6.83
N ILE A 80 -0.93 -4.83 7.43
CA ILE A 80 0.44 -5.35 7.31
C ILE A 80 0.76 -5.70 5.86
N TRP A 81 -0.20 -6.29 5.14
CA TRP A 81 -0.03 -6.61 3.72
C TRP A 81 0.18 -5.35 2.87
N LEU A 82 -0.53 -4.25 3.11
CA LEU A 82 -0.36 -2.98 2.36
C LEU A 82 1.08 -2.47 2.42
N ILE A 83 1.72 -2.57 3.59
CA ILE A 83 3.12 -2.19 3.76
C ILE A 83 4.03 -3.09 2.94
N ARG A 84 3.83 -4.40 2.99
CA ARG A 84 4.57 -5.38 2.17
C ARG A 84 4.38 -5.14 0.67
N ALA A 85 3.15 -4.86 0.24
CA ALA A 85 2.79 -4.59 -1.14
C ALA A 85 3.56 -3.37 -1.70
N TRP A 86 3.76 -2.33 -0.88
CA TRP A 86 4.55 -1.16 -1.29
C TRP A 86 6.02 -1.51 -1.55
N PHE A 87 6.64 -2.36 -0.73
CA PHE A 87 8.01 -2.84 -1.00
C PHE A 87 8.09 -3.69 -2.26
N GLU A 88 7.11 -4.57 -2.50
CA GLU A 88 7.02 -5.35 -3.72
C GLU A 88 6.88 -4.45 -4.97
N ALA A 89 6.00 -3.44 -4.90
CA ALA A 89 5.81 -2.47 -5.96
C ALA A 89 7.10 -1.68 -6.25
N ARG A 90 7.85 -1.29 -5.22
CA ARG A 90 9.17 -0.66 -5.40
C ARG A 90 10.15 -1.56 -6.14
N LEU A 91 10.23 -2.84 -5.77
CA LEU A 91 11.12 -3.79 -6.44
C LEU A 91 10.75 -3.94 -7.92
N LYS A 92 9.45 -4.11 -8.22
CA LYS A 92 8.93 -4.13 -9.59
C LYS A 92 9.28 -2.84 -10.35
N ALA A 93 9.15 -1.67 -9.71
CA ALA A 93 9.49 -0.38 -10.33
C ALA A 93 10.96 -0.28 -10.75
N THR A 94 11.88 -0.92 -10.02
CA THR A 94 13.32 -0.95 -10.38
C THR A 94 13.65 -1.84 -11.57
N GLN A 95 12.79 -2.81 -11.87
CA GLN A 95 12.94 -3.72 -13.00
C GLN A 95 12.35 -3.16 -14.30
N LEU A 96 11.53 -2.10 -14.21
CA LEU A 96 10.96 -1.43 -15.37
C LEU A 96 12.03 -0.58 -16.09
N PRO A 97 12.12 -0.65 -17.43
CA PRO A 97 13.05 0.18 -18.18
C PRO A 97 12.82 1.67 -17.88
N PRO A 98 13.87 2.51 -17.93
CA PRO A 98 13.66 3.95 -17.88
C PRO A 98 12.82 4.38 -19.08
N ASN A 99 11.67 5.01 -18.80
CA ASN A 99 10.89 5.75 -19.81
C ASN A 99 11.73 6.84 -20.46
#